data_AF-A0A8G2F321-F1
#
_entry.id   AF-A0A8G2F321-F1
#
_cell.length_a   1.000
_cell.length_b   1.000
_cell.length_c   1.000
_cell.angle_alpha   90.00
_cell.angle_beta   90.00
_cell.angle_gamma   90.00
#
_symmetry.space_group_name_H-M   'P 1'
#
loop_
_entity.id
_entity.type
_entity.pdbx_description
1 polymer ?
#
loop_
_entity_poly.entity_id
_entity_poly.type
_entity_poly.pdbx_seq_one_letter_code
_entity_poly.pdbx_strand_id
1 'polypeptide(L)'
;MHQVIRPDGLYRAVTAFGLYRWHILDPVRFDKDLKVTIQDLGWRHDFRYNNQKSDISSTSFWYQTEPHAKFPALPSKDDLEIPRW
;
A
#
# COMPACT_ATOMS: atom_id res chain seq x y z
N MET A 1 14.79 -1.63 3.90
CA MET A 1 15.30 -0.41 3.24
C MET A 1 14.21 0.10 2.33
N HIS A 2 13.87 1.39 2.39
CA HIS A 2 12.83 1.93 1.51
C HIS A 2 13.41 2.17 0.10
N GLN A 3 12.63 1.90 -0.94
CA GLN A 3 12.97 2.22 -2.31
C GLN A 3 12.51 3.64 -2.62
N VAL A 4 13.36 4.45 -3.24
CA VAL A 4 13.00 5.78 -3.76
C VAL A 4 13.22 5.75 -5.26
N ILE A 5 12.15 5.99 -6.03
CA ILE A 5 12.20 6.13 -7.48
C ILE A 5 12.10 7.63 -7.77
N ARG A 6 13.22 8.22 -8.19
CA ARG A 6 13.30 9.65 -8.44
C ARG A 6 12.70 10.00 -9.80
N PRO A 7 12.05 11.18 -9.92
CA PRO A 7 11.59 11.71 -11.19
C PRO A 7 12.79 12.00 -12.12
N ASP A 8 12.53 11.97 -13.43
CA ASP A 8 13.51 12.37 -14.46
C ASP A 8 13.41 13.87 -14.83
N GLY A 9 12.40 14.56 -14.29
CA GLY A 9 12.18 15.99 -14.50
C GLY A 9 11.48 16.33 -15.82
N LEU A 10 11.10 15.35 -16.65
CA LEU A 10 10.45 15.59 -17.94
C LEU A 10 9.19 14.76 -18.15
N TYR A 11 9.27 13.43 -18.05
CA TYR A 11 8.17 12.48 -18.32
C TYR A 11 7.78 11.64 -17.10
N ARG A 12 8.55 11.70 -16.02
CA ARG A 12 8.20 11.13 -14.72
C ARG A 12 8.31 12.27 -13.72
N ALA A 13 7.19 12.93 -13.46
CA ALA A 13 7.18 14.13 -12.61
C ALA A 13 7.16 13.81 -11.11
N VAL A 14 6.66 12.62 -10.73
CA VAL A 14 6.39 12.28 -9.32
C VAL A 14 7.47 11.36 -8.75
N THR A 15 7.89 11.65 -7.52
CA THR A 15 8.73 10.71 -6.73
C THR A 15 7.86 9.59 -6.21
N ALA A 16 8.22 8.34 -6.50
CA ALA A 16 7.51 7.17 -5.96
C ALA A 16 8.35 6.50 -4.85
N PHE A 17 7.64 5.94 -3.87
CA PHE A 17 8.25 5.27 -2.73
C PHE A 17 7.78 3.82 -2.67
N GLY A 18 8.73 2.90 -2.54
CA GLY A 18 8.47 1.49 -2.24
C GLY A 18 8.78 1.21 -0.78
N LEU A 19 7.77 0.78 -0.03
CA LEU A 19 7.89 0.44 1.39
C LEU A 19 7.48 -1.01 1.60
N TYR A 20 8.13 -1.68 2.55
CA TYR A 20 7.75 -3.02 2.97
C TYR A 20 8.01 -3.20 4.45
N ARG A 21 7.20 -4.06 5.08
CA ARG A 21 7.44 -4.55 6.43
C ARG A 21 7.05 -6.02 6.51
N TRP A 22 7.97 -6.83 7.04
CA TRP A 22 7.74 -8.24 7.29
C TRP A 22 7.51 -8.45 8.77
N HIS A 23 6.41 -9.11 9.11
CA HIS A 23 6.06 -9.49 10.49
C HIS A 23 6.48 -10.93 10.77
N ILE A 24 7.78 -11.23 10.62
CA ILE A 24 8.32 -12.59 10.81
C ILE A 24 8.49 -12.89 12.29
N LEU A 25 9.18 -12.01 13.02
CA LEU A 25 9.44 -12.17 14.45
C LEU A 25 8.27 -11.66 15.31
N ASP A 26 7.44 -10.76 14.76
CA ASP A 26 6.31 -10.10 15.40
C ASP A 26 5.00 -10.31 14.59
N PRO A 27 4.53 -11.56 14.40
CA PRO A 27 3.34 -11.83 13.60
C PRO A 27 2.09 -11.22 14.24
N VAL A 28 1.27 -10.57 13.41
CA VAL A 28 -0.05 -10.07 13.80
C VAL A 28 -1.02 -11.26 13.78
N ARG A 29 -1.40 -11.73 14.98
CA ARG A 29 -2.31 -12.88 15.15
C ARG A 29 -3.76 -12.41 15.23
N PHE A 30 -4.68 -13.22 14.72
CA PHE A 30 -6.12 -13.01 14.80
C PHE A 30 -6.83 -14.36 14.94
N ASP A 31 -8.01 -14.35 15.57
CA ASP A 31 -8.82 -15.57 15.81
C ASP A 31 -10.04 -15.66 14.86
N LYS A 32 -10.62 -14.51 14.49
CA LYS A 32 -11.84 -14.44 13.68
C LYS A 32 -11.64 -13.67 12.38
N ASP A 33 -11.37 -12.37 12.49
CA ASP A 33 -11.23 -11.47 11.37
C ASP A 33 -10.03 -10.53 11.53
N LEU A 34 -9.46 -10.14 10.40
CA LEU A 34 -8.37 -9.18 10.32
C LEU A 34 -8.67 -8.15 9.24
N LYS A 35 -8.68 -6.87 9.62
CA LYS A 35 -8.75 -5.74 8.69
C LYS A 35 -7.57 -4.82 8.93
N VAL A 36 -6.75 -4.64 7.90
CA VAL A 36 -5.61 -3.72 7.91
C VAL A 36 -5.98 -2.49 7.09
N THR A 37 -5.80 -1.30 7.67
CA THR A 37 -6.02 -0.03 7.00
C THR A 37 -4.77 0.84 7.07
N ILE A 38 -4.52 1.59 6.01
CA ILE A 38 -3.44 2.59 5.94
C ILE A 38 -4.10 3.95 5.72
N GLN A 39 -3.70 4.94 6.52
CA GLN A 39 -4.16 6.32 6.35
C GLN A 39 -3.12 7.11 5.56
N ASP A 40 -3.56 7.79 4.51
CA ASP A 40 -2.71 8.69 3.73
C ASP A 40 -2.69 10.08 4.37
N LEU A 41 -1.80 10.27 5.34
CA LEU A 41 -1.67 11.52 6.09
C LEU A 41 -0.31 12.16 5.86
N GLY A 42 -0.33 13.44 5.55
CA GLY A 42 0.84 14.31 5.48
C GLY A 42 0.89 15.28 6.65
N TRP A 43 2.00 15.98 6.79
CA TRP A 43 2.17 17.04 7.78
C TRP A 43 1.83 18.40 7.18
N ARG A 44 1.06 19.21 7.92
CA ARG A 44 0.94 20.65 7.67
C ARG A 44 1.98 21.41 8.48
N HIS A 45 2.24 22.65 8.07
CA HIS A 45 3.20 23.55 8.74
C HIS A 45 2.80 23.92 10.18
N ASP A 46 1.53 23.74 10.55
CA ASP A 46 0.95 24.09 11.85
C ASP A 46 0.71 22.86 12.74
N PHE A 47 1.51 21.81 12.58
CA PHE A 47 1.43 20.55 13.34
C PHE A 47 0.10 19.80 13.22
N ARG A 48 -0.74 20.14 12.24
CA ARG A 48 -1.97 19.38 11.93
C ARG A 48 -1.73 18.36 10.82
N TYR A 49 -2.56 17.32 10.81
CA TYR A 49 -2.57 16.34 9.72
C TYR A 49 -3.20 16.93 8.46
N ASN A 50 -2.59 16.66 7.32
CA ASN A 50 -3.17 16.88 6.01
C ASN A 50 -3.69 15.55 5.46
N ASN A 51 -4.95 15.49 5.03
CA ASN A 51 -5.41 14.33 4.26
C ASN A 51 -4.78 14.40 2.87
N GLN A 52 -3.88 13.46 2.57
CA GLN A 52 -3.20 13.41 1.29
C GLN A 52 -4.08 12.68 0.26
N LYS A 53 -3.69 12.81 -1.00
CA LYS A 53 -4.34 12.15 -2.15
C LYS A 53 -3.28 11.45 -2.97
N SER A 54 -2.46 10.67 -2.30
CA SER A 54 -1.42 9.85 -2.91
C SER A 54 -2.05 8.72 -3.70
N ASP A 55 -1.43 8.35 -4.82
CA ASP A 55 -1.76 7.12 -5.53
C ASP A 55 -1.03 5.96 -4.82
N ILE A 56 -1.79 5.09 -4.13
CA ILE A 56 -1.25 4.04 -3.26
C ILE A 56 -1.74 2.68 -3.75
N SER A 57 -0.79 1.82 -4.12
CA SER A 57 -1.01 0.39 -4.26
C SER A 57 -0.32 -0.36 -3.12
N SER A 58 -0.95 -1.44 -2.65
CA SER A 58 -0.39 -2.28 -1.59
C SER A 58 -0.73 -3.74 -1.81
N THR A 59 0.10 -4.62 -1.25
CA THR A 59 -0.15 -6.05 -1.19
C THR A 59 0.14 -6.54 0.21
N SER A 60 -0.56 -7.60 0.63
CA SER A 60 -0.38 -8.20 1.95
C SER A 60 -0.33 -9.71 1.82
N PHE A 61 0.46 -10.32 2.69
CA PHE A 61 0.61 -11.76 2.79
C PHE A 61 0.23 -12.18 4.20
N TRP A 62 -0.58 -13.22 4.32
CA TRP A 62 -1.00 -13.76 5.60
C TRP A 62 -1.19 -15.27 5.49
N TYR A 63 -1.27 -15.91 6.65
CA TYR A 63 -1.63 -17.31 6.78
C TYR A 63 -2.93 -17.40 7.55
N GLN A 64 -3.81 -18.30 7.13
CA GLN A 64 -5.05 -18.61 7.81
C GLN A 64 -5.35 -20.10 7.63
N THR A 65 -6.07 -20.68 8.58
CA THR A 65 -6.55 -22.06 8.48
C THR A 65 -7.74 -22.13 7.55
N GLU A 66 -7.87 -23.23 6.81
CA GLU A 66 -9.06 -23.50 5.98
C GLU A 66 -10.29 -23.89 6.82
N PRO A 67 -11.52 -23.62 6.33
CA PRO A 67 -11.85 -23.00 5.04
C PRO A 67 -11.79 -21.46 5.10
N HIS A 68 -11.23 -20.83 4.07
CA HIS A 68 -11.32 -19.38 3.93
C HIS A 68 -12.44 -18.90 3.01
N ALA A 69 -12.83 -17.63 3.16
CA ALA A 69 -13.75 -16.98 2.23
C ALA A 69 -13.16 -16.95 0.81
N LYS A 70 -14.00 -17.11 -0.22
CA LYS A 70 -13.56 -17.02 -1.61
C LYS A 70 -12.93 -15.65 -1.88
N PHE A 71 -11.79 -15.65 -2.56
CA PHE A 71 -11.17 -14.41 -3.02
C PHE A 71 -12.06 -13.69 -4.04
N PRO A 72 -12.04 -12.35 -4.08
CA PRO A 72 -12.63 -11.61 -5.18
C PRO A 72 -11.96 -11.99 -6.51
N ALA A 73 -12.67 -11.79 -7.61
CA ALA A 73 -12.08 -11.97 -8.93
C ALA A 73 -10.89 -11.02 -9.11
N LEU A 74 -9.82 -11.51 -9.73
CA LEU A 74 -8.68 -10.68 -10.07
C LEU A 74 -9.14 -9.60 -11.09
N PRO A 75 -8.82 -8.32 -10.88
CA PRO A 75 -9.12 -7.28 -11.85
C PRO A 75 -8.43 -7.52 -13.19
N SER A 76 -8.91 -6.86 -14.25
CA SER A 76 -8.28 -6.98 -15.57
C SER A 76 -6.90 -6.32 -15.58
N LYS A 77 -6.11 -6.59 -16.63
CA LYS A 77 -4.80 -5.96 -16.81
C LYS A 77 -4.91 -4.42 -16.84
N ASP A 78 -5.93 -3.91 -17.52
CA ASP A 78 -6.12 -2.47 -17.71
C ASP A 78 -6.56 -1.79 -16.40
N ASP A 79 -7.33 -2.49 -15.56
CA ASP A 79 -7.68 -2.01 -14.21
C ASP A 79 -6.48 -1.95 -13.25
N LEU A 80 -5.42 -2.72 -13.53
CA LEU A 80 -4.19 -2.79 -12.73
C LEU A 80 -3.07 -1.90 -13.27
N GLU A 81 -3.30 -1.17 -14.36
CA GLU A 81 -2.29 -0.29 -14.93
C GLU A 81 -2.04 0.91 -14.00
N ILE A 82 -0.77 1.11 -13.62
CA ILE A 82 -0.35 2.31 -12.89
C ILE A 82 -0.03 3.40 -13.92
N PRO A 83 -0.79 4.52 -13.95
CA PRO A 83 -0.57 5.58 -14.93
C PRO A 83 0.86 6.13 -14.84
N ARG A 84 1.53 6.21 -15.99
CA ARG A 84 2.88 6.78 -16.13
C ARG A 84 2.78 8.11 -16.87
N TRP A 85 2.30 9.15 -16.19
CA TRP A 85 2.33 10.53 -16.67
C TRP A 85 3.44 11.34 -15.99
#